data_AF-A0A815C7X6-F1
#
_entry.id   AF-A0A815C7X6-F1
#
_cell.length_a   1.000
_cell.length_b   1.000
_cell.length_c   1.000
_cell.angle_alpha   90.00
_cell.angle_beta   90.00
_cell.angle_gamma   90.00
#
_symmetry.space_group_name_H-M   'P 1'
#
loop_
_entity.id
_entity.type
_entity.pdbx_description
1 polymer ?
#
loop_
_entity_poly.entity_id
_entity_poly.type
_entity_poly.pdbx_seq_one_letter_code
_entity_poly.pdbx_strand_id
1 'polypeptide(L)'
;MKRLLLLALLIVCQYKADENDTSQIVLMSYNVMFVPSLLVLERDQVTRARLLARSQFIRESDILCLAEVFQPKPSQILLDSLSDTYPYSTPILGDEDDDGYWDETWNREIGRSSFKFLSGGLTILSKWPIIYAAQYFYRHTCSGHTFVRSGFIYARILYGKHDIPIHIIGTHLQPSDHSGCYLSSEEE
;
A
#
# COMPACT_ATOMS: atom_id res chain seq x y z
N MET A 1 8.34 19.28 -70.22
CA MET A 1 8.65 19.18 -68.77
C MET A 1 7.37 19.45 -67.98
N LYS A 2 6.69 18.39 -67.49
CA LYS A 2 5.47 18.52 -66.67
C LYS A 2 5.90 18.53 -65.20
N ARG A 3 5.70 19.64 -64.49
CA ARG A 3 5.94 19.73 -63.04
C ARG A 3 4.69 19.21 -62.32
N LEU A 4 4.83 18.07 -61.66
CA LEU A 4 3.82 17.50 -60.77
C LEU A 4 3.96 18.22 -59.41
N LEU A 5 2.95 19.00 -59.01
CA LEU A 5 2.89 19.55 -57.65
C LEU A 5 2.32 18.45 -56.72
N LEU A 6 3.14 17.90 -55.83
CA LEU A 6 2.65 17.10 -54.71
C LEU A 6 2.13 18.07 -53.63
N LEU A 7 0.82 18.06 -53.41
CA LEU A 7 0.20 18.68 -52.24
C LEU A 7 0.31 17.67 -51.08
N ALA A 8 1.22 17.91 -50.14
CA ALA A 8 1.27 17.14 -48.91
C ALA A 8 0.13 17.61 -47.98
N LEU A 9 -0.87 16.75 -47.78
CA LEU A 9 -1.92 16.97 -46.79
C LEU A 9 -1.31 16.74 -45.40
N LEU A 10 -0.94 17.82 -44.72
CA LEU A 10 -0.61 17.79 -43.29
C LEU A 10 -1.90 17.58 -42.51
N ILE A 11 -2.21 16.33 -42.16
CA ILE A 11 -3.22 16.01 -41.16
C ILE A 11 -2.64 16.43 -39.81
N VAL A 12 -2.94 17.66 -39.38
CA VAL A 12 -2.67 18.11 -38.02
C VAL A 12 -3.65 17.37 -37.13
N CYS A 13 -3.19 16.28 -36.51
CA CYS A 13 -3.93 15.63 -35.45
C CYS A 13 -4.02 16.63 -34.29
N GLN A 14 -5.15 17.33 -34.17
CA GLN A 14 -5.40 18.19 -33.03
C GLN A 14 -5.62 17.28 -31.82
N TYR A 15 -4.55 17.04 -31.05
CA TYR A 15 -4.66 16.48 -29.71
C TYR A 15 -5.38 17.54 -28.87
N LYS A 16 -6.70 17.41 -28.72
CA LYS A 16 -7.42 18.13 -27.67
C LYS A 16 -7.02 17.47 -26.36
N ALA A 17 -6.02 18.02 -25.69
CA ALA A 17 -5.86 17.77 -24.27
C ALA A 17 -7.18 18.15 -23.60
N ASP A 18 -7.82 17.20 -22.92
CA ASP A 18 -9.03 17.46 -22.15
C ASP A 18 -8.63 18.45 -21.04
N GLU A 19 -9.11 19.69 -21.12
CA GLU A 19 -8.79 20.78 -20.17
C GLU A 19 -9.26 20.48 -18.73
N ASN A 20 -9.88 19.33 -18.52
CA ASN A 20 -10.36 18.87 -17.23
C ASN A 20 -9.42 17.87 -16.51
N ASP A 21 -8.17 17.70 -16.99
CA ASP A 21 -7.18 16.82 -16.35
C ASP A 21 -6.55 17.45 -15.09
N THR A 22 -7.37 18.08 -14.26
CA THR A 22 -7.11 18.29 -12.84
C THR A 22 -7.75 17.15 -12.05
N SER A 23 -7.44 15.90 -12.43
CA SER A 23 -7.91 14.75 -11.67
C SER A 23 -7.22 14.74 -10.30
N GLN A 24 -7.89 15.36 -9.32
CA GLN A 24 -7.41 15.38 -7.95
C GLN A 24 -7.38 13.94 -7.43
N ILE A 25 -6.17 13.41 -7.24
CA ILE A 25 -5.98 12.10 -6.62
C ILE A 25 -6.43 12.19 -5.17
N VAL A 26 -7.35 11.31 -4.76
CA VAL A 26 -7.76 11.19 -3.36
C VAL A 26 -7.08 9.98 -2.73
N LEU A 27 -6.19 10.24 -1.77
CA LEU A 27 -5.50 9.21 -0.99
C LEU A 27 -6.03 9.21 0.45
N MET A 28 -6.33 8.03 0.98
CA MET A 28 -6.61 7.84 2.41
C MET A 28 -5.56 6.92 3.02
N SER A 29 -5.04 7.28 4.19
CA SER A 29 -4.30 6.37 5.05
C SER A 29 -5.09 6.17 6.34
N TYR A 30 -5.29 4.92 6.73
CA TYR A 30 -6.11 4.59 7.88
C TYR A 30 -5.53 3.40 8.65
N ASN A 31 -5.20 3.63 9.92
CA ASN A 31 -4.82 2.58 10.85
C ASN A 31 -6.09 1.88 11.37
N VAL A 32 -6.31 0.63 10.96
CA VAL A 32 -7.49 -0.14 11.33
C VAL A 32 -7.36 -0.80 12.70
N MET A 33 -6.20 -0.73 13.34
CA MET A 33 -5.97 -1.22 14.69
C MET A 33 -6.37 -2.70 14.86
N PHE A 34 -6.09 -3.55 13.88
CA PHE A 34 -6.28 -5.00 14.02
C PHE A 34 -5.10 -5.65 14.74
N VAL A 35 -4.88 -5.20 15.98
CA VAL A 35 -3.70 -5.49 16.81
C VAL A 35 -3.54 -6.99 17.06
N PRO A 36 -2.32 -7.54 17.11
CA PRO A 36 -2.08 -8.93 17.47
C PRO A 36 -2.70 -9.32 18.82
N SER A 37 -3.41 -10.45 18.86
CA SER A 37 -4.05 -10.96 20.09
C SER A 37 -3.07 -11.21 21.24
N LEU A 38 -1.78 -11.42 20.92
CA LEU A 38 -0.71 -11.52 21.92
C LEU A 38 -0.51 -10.23 22.73
N LEU A 39 -0.90 -9.07 22.17
CA LEU A 39 -0.66 -7.75 22.75
C LEU A 39 -1.91 -7.15 23.42
N VAL A 40 -3.09 -7.75 23.25
CA VAL A 40 -4.34 -7.21 23.82
C VAL A 40 -5.27 -8.33 24.23
N LEU A 41 -5.64 -8.34 25.51
CA LEU A 41 -6.46 -9.40 26.10
C LEU A 41 -7.90 -9.39 25.57
N GLU A 42 -8.47 -8.23 25.21
CA GLU A 42 -9.84 -8.15 24.68
C GLU A 42 -10.03 -6.97 23.71
N ARG A 43 -10.23 -7.26 22.42
CA ARG A 43 -10.78 -6.31 21.44
C ARG A 43 -11.66 -7.05 20.45
N ASP A 44 -12.88 -6.57 20.24
CA ASP A 44 -13.77 -7.11 19.20
C ASP A 44 -13.40 -6.53 17.82
N GLN A 45 -12.30 -7.04 17.27
CA GLN A 45 -11.77 -6.60 15.98
C GLN A 45 -12.64 -7.07 14.81
N VAL A 46 -13.33 -8.20 14.97
CA VAL A 46 -14.27 -8.74 13.97
C VAL A 46 -15.47 -7.82 13.81
N THR A 47 -16.05 -7.35 14.91
CA THR A 47 -17.13 -6.36 14.84
C THR A 47 -16.66 -5.06 14.21
N ARG A 48 -15.46 -4.55 14.57
CA ARG A 48 -14.91 -3.37 13.89
C ARG A 48 -14.69 -3.59 12.40
N ALA A 49 -14.16 -4.74 11.98
CA ALA A 49 -14.01 -5.04 10.56
C ALA A 49 -15.35 -4.97 9.82
N ARG A 50 -16.43 -5.53 10.40
CA ARG A 50 -17.77 -5.44 9.83
C ARG A 50 -18.35 -4.02 9.82
N LEU A 51 -18.05 -3.21 10.83
CA LEU A 51 -18.47 -1.81 10.88
C LEU A 51 -17.73 -0.97 9.84
N LEU A 52 -16.41 -1.14 9.72
CA LEU A 52 -15.58 -0.49 8.70
C LEU A 52 -16.04 -0.88 7.30
N ALA A 53 -16.27 -2.18 7.05
CA ALA A 53 -16.77 -2.70 5.78
C ALA A 53 -18.08 -2.03 5.30
N ARG A 54 -18.95 -1.61 6.24
CA ARG A 54 -20.22 -0.91 5.98
C ARG A 54 -20.08 0.61 5.96
N SER A 55 -18.94 1.15 6.36
CA SER A 55 -18.73 2.59 6.45
C SER A 55 -18.46 3.17 5.07
N GLN A 56 -19.10 4.29 4.75
CA GLN A 56 -18.94 4.90 3.43
C GLN A 56 -17.54 5.50 3.25
N PHE A 57 -17.00 6.16 4.28
CA PHE A 57 -15.75 6.93 4.18
C PHE A 57 -14.55 6.10 3.69
N ILE A 58 -14.51 4.79 3.99
CA ILE A 58 -13.40 3.92 3.61
C ILE A 58 -13.45 3.49 2.13
N ARG A 59 -14.44 3.96 1.37
CA ARG A 59 -14.65 3.64 -0.07
C ARG A 59 -14.49 4.86 -0.99
N GLU A 60 -14.30 6.04 -0.41
CA GLU A 60 -14.37 7.31 -1.15
C GLU A 60 -13.05 7.65 -1.85
N SER A 61 -11.91 7.20 -1.34
CA SER A 61 -10.60 7.49 -1.93
C SER A 61 -10.33 6.69 -3.20
N ASP A 62 -9.42 7.18 -4.05
CA ASP A 62 -8.88 6.41 -5.19
C ASP A 62 -7.94 5.30 -4.72
N ILE A 63 -7.16 5.61 -3.69
CA ILE A 63 -6.16 4.74 -3.10
C ILE A 63 -6.35 4.76 -1.58
N LEU A 64 -6.26 3.59 -0.96
CA LEU A 64 -6.44 3.39 0.47
C LEU A 64 -5.26 2.60 1.02
N CYS A 65 -4.46 3.23 1.88
CA CYS A 65 -3.38 2.58 2.61
C CYS A 65 -3.87 2.18 3.99
N LEU A 66 -3.96 0.87 4.25
CA LEU A 66 -4.36 0.34 5.55
C LEU A 66 -3.13 -0.03 6.37
N ALA A 67 -3.12 0.41 7.62
CA ALA A 67 -2.12 0.02 8.62
C ALA A 67 -2.74 -0.79 9.75
N GLU A 68 -1.91 -1.62 10.39
CA GLU A 68 -2.28 -2.59 11.42
C GLU A 68 -3.33 -3.62 10.98
N VAL A 69 -3.28 -4.12 9.75
CA VAL A 69 -4.08 -5.27 9.29
C VAL A 69 -3.48 -6.62 9.74
N PHE A 70 -3.04 -6.75 11.01
CA PHE A 70 -2.28 -7.92 11.45
C PHE A 70 -3.10 -9.19 11.66
N GLN A 71 -4.37 -9.07 12.05
CA GLN A 71 -5.18 -10.23 12.43
C GLN A 71 -5.88 -10.87 11.22
N PRO A 72 -5.64 -12.17 10.92
CA PRO A 72 -6.13 -12.79 9.69
C PRO A 72 -7.65 -12.66 9.49
N LYS A 73 -8.45 -12.96 10.52
CA LYS A 73 -9.91 -12.97 10.39
C LYS A 73 -10.53 -11.59 10.13
N PRO A 74 -10.28 -10.54 10.93
CA PRO A 74 -10.80 -9.20 10.65
C PRO A 74 -10.19 -8.58 9.38
N SER A 75 -8.90 -8.83 9.09
CA SER A 75 -8.28 -8.39 7.83
C SER A 75 -9.00 -8.99 6.63
N GLN A 76 -9.20 -10.30 6.59
CA GLN A 76 -9.95 -10.98 5.52
C GLN A 76 -11.35 -10.37 5.33
N ILE A 77 -12.11 -10.19 6.42
CA ILE A 77 -13.46 -9.60 6.37
C ILE A 77 -13.43 -8.21 5.73
N LEU A 78 -12.47 -7.37 6.12
CA LEU A 78 -12.37 -6.01 5.62
C LEU A 78 -11.92 -6.00 4.15
N LEU A 79 -10.86 -6.72 3.82
CA LEU A 79 -10.27 -6.73 2.47
C LEU A 79 -11.22 -7.34 1.44
N ASP A 80 -11.87 -8.47 1.75
CA ASP A 80 -12.89 -9.07 0.88
C ASP A 80 -14.08 -8.12 0.66
N SER A 81 -14.47 -7.39 1.70
CA SER A 81 -15.59 -6.46 1.57
C SER A 81 -15.23 -5.22 0.75
N LEU A 82 -13.95 -4.87 0.64
CA LEU A 82 -13.47 -3.69 -0.07
C LEU A 82 -13.07 -3.99 -1.53
N SER A 83 -12.97 -5.27 -1.92
CA SER A 83 -12.50 -5.67 -3.25
C SER A 83 -13.43 -5.25 -4.41
N ASP A 84 -14.70 -4.99 -4.11
CA ASP A 84 -15.66 -4.43 -5.06
C ASP A 84 -15.36 -2.96 -5.42
N THR A 85 -14.77 -2.23 -4.48
CA THR A 85 -14.37 -0.82 -4.63
C THR A 85 -12.92 -0.72 -5.08
N TYR A 86 -12.03 -1.53 -4.51
CA TYR A 86 -10.59 -1.54 -4.76
C TYR A 86 -10.16 -2.91 -5.30
N PRO A 87 -10.32 -3.17 -6.61
CA PRO A 87 -10.01 -4.47 -7.20
C PRO A 87 -8.51 -4.78 -7.26
N TYR A 88 -7.64 -3.79 -7.04
CA TYR A 88 -6.19 -3.96 -7.03
C TYR A 88 -5.67 -3.76 -5.61
N SER A 89 -4.87 -4.72 -5.13
CA SER A 89 -4.27 -4.65 -3.80
C SER A 89 -2.85 -5.19 -3.83
N THR A 90 -2.01 -4.67 -2.94
CA THR A 90 -0.73 -5.31 -2.63
C THR A 90 -0.96 -6.45 -1.63
N PRO A 91 -0.07 -7.44 -1.58
CA PRO A 91 -0.04 -8.36 -0.46
C PRO A 91 0.16 -7.63 0.88
N ILE A 92 -0.04 -8.33 2.00
CA ILE A 92 0.23 -7.74 3.31
C ILE A 92 1.75 -7.72 3.51
N LEU A 93 2.30 -6.55 3.87
CA LEU A 93 3.73 -6.37 4.09
C LEU A 93 4.28 -7.46 5.03
N GLY A 94 5.30 -8.19 4.59
CA GLY A 94 5.93 -9.21 5.41
C GLY A 94 5.01 -10.35 5.82
N ASP A 95 3.91 -10.61 5.11
CA ASP A 95 3.26 -11.92 5.22
C ASP A 95 4.13 -12.97 4.50
N GLU A 96 4.38 -14.11 5.13
CA GLU A 96 5.28 -15.14 4.58
C GLU A 96 4.63 -15.90 3.44
N ASP A 97 3.31 -16.07 3.51
CA ASP A 97 2.54 -16.70 2.43
C ASP A 97 2.55 -15.85 1.15
N ASP A 98 2.94 -14.58 1.27
CA ASP A 98 2.90 -13.59 0.21
C ASP A 98 4.28 -13.20 -0.40
N ASP A 99 5.42 -13.72 0.09
CA ASP A 99 6.78 -13.27 -0.35
C ASP A 99 7.01 -13.45 -1.87
N GLY A 100 6.28 -14.36 -2.52
CA GLY A 100 6.38 -14.62 -3.96
C GLY A 100 5.60 -13.66 -4.86
N TYR A 101 4.73 -12.80 -4.31
CA TYR A 101 3.86 -11.90 -5.07
C TYR A 101 4.42 -10.47 -5.21
N TRP A 102 5.53 -10.17 -4.54
CA TRP A 102 6.22 -8.89 -4.64
C TRP A 102 7.14 -8.86 -5.86
N ASP A 103 7.12 -7.75 -6.61
CA ASP A 103 8.09 -7.54 -7.68
C ASP A 103 9.52 -7.36 -7.14
N GLU A 104 9.64 -6.79 -5.93
CA GLU A 104 10.92 -6.62 -5.25
C GLU A 104 10.77 -6.63 -3.72
N THR A 105 11.76 -7.22 -3.04
CA THR A 105 11.85 -7.26 -1.57
C THR A 105 13.21 -6.76 -1.13
N TRP A 106 13.23 -5.67 -0.37
CA TRP A 106 14.42 -5.03 0.17
C TRP A 106 14.70 -5.44 1.62
N ASN A 107 15.98 -5.59 1.97
CA ASN A 107 16.45 -6.07 3.28
C ASN A 107 15.79 -7.41 3.71
N ARG A 108 15.66 -8.35 2.76
CA ARG A 108 14.95 -9.63 2.93
C ARG A 108 15.48 -10.44 4.12
N GLU A 109 16.77 -10.39 4.38
CA GLU A 109 17.44 -11.02 5.51
C GLU A 109 16.88 -10.54 6.86
N ILE A 110 16.48 -9.28 6.96
CA ILE A 110 15.86 -8.72 8.16
C ILE A 110 14.45 -9.25 8.33
N GLY A 111 13.66 -9.27 7.25
CA GLY A 111 12.31 -9.83 7.24
C GLY A 111 12.25 -11.32 7.57
N ARG A 112 13.29 -12.08 7.21
CA ARG A 112 13.43 -13.53 7.46
C ARG A 112 14.07 -13.88 8.80
N SER A 113 14.37 -12.89 9.64
CA SER A 113 14.91 -13.15 10.98
C SER A 113 13.94 -13.99 11.81
N SER A 114 14.43 -15.00 12.52
CA SER A 114 13.61 -15.87 13.40
C SER A 114 12.93 -15.11 14.54
N PHE A 115 13.40 -13.90 14.85
CA PHE A 115 12.74 -13.01 15.81
C PHE A 115 11.52 -12.30 15.23
N LYS A 116 11.31 -12.33 13.90
CA LYS A 116 10.22 -11.64 13.20
C LYS A 116 9.13 -12.64 12.82
N PHE A 117 8.08 -12.73 13.61
CA PHE A 117 6.97 -13.68 13.40
C PHE A 117 5.61 -13.01 13.19
N LEU A 118 5.55 -11.67 13.24
CA LEU A 118 4.36 -10.89 12.88
C LEU A 118 4.60 -10.18 11.55
N SER A 119 3.61 -10.19 10.66
CA SER A 119 3.62 -9.37 9.44
C SER A 119 3.72 -7.89 9.79
N GLY A 120 4.11 -7.06 8.82
CA GLY A 120 4.16 -5.60 8.96
C GLY A 120 2.79 -4.93 9.01
N GLY A 121 1.72 -5.65 8.68
CA GLY A 121 0.34 -5.18 8.82
C GLY A 121 0.01 -3.97 7.94
N LEU A 122 0.65 -3.86 6.78
CA LEU A 122 0.40 -2.80 5.79
C LEU A 122 -0.13 -3.42 4.50
N THR A 123 -1.07 -2.75 3.84
CA THR A 123 -1.47 -3.05 2.46
C THR A 123 -1.94 -1.77 1.77
N ILE A 124 -1.78 -1.70 0.45
CA ILE A 124 -2.28 -0.63 -0.39
C ILE A 124 -3.39 -1.19 -1.28
N LEU A 125 -4.57 -0.59 -1.21
CA LEU A 125 -5.73 -0.88 -2.05
C LEU A 125 -5.93 0.25 -3.05
N SER A 126 -6.32 -0.07 -4.28
CA SER A 126 -6.45 0.89 -5.37
C SER A 126 -7.63 0.57 -6.28
N LYS A 127 -8.33 1.63 -6.71
CA LYS A 127 -9.32 1.57 -7.80
C LYS A 127 -8.66 1.30 -9.16
N TRP A 128 -7.35 1.59 -9.26
CA TRP A 128 -6.55 1.60 -10.47
C TRP A 128 -5.44 0.54 -10.44
N PRO A 129 -4.98 0.00 -11.59
CA PRO A 129 -3.99 -1.07 -11.64
C PRO A 129 -2.69 -0.75 -10.91
N ILE A 130 -2.28 -1.63 -9.99
CA ILE A 130 -0.94 -1.64 -9.41
C ILE A 130 -0.05 -2.44 -10.35
N ILE A 131 0.90 -1.77 -11.01
CA ILE A 131 1.76 -2.37 -12.04
C ILE A 131 3.17 -2.70 -11.54
N TYR A 132 3.46 -2.32 -10.30
CA TYR A 132 4.68 -2.69 -9.60
C TYR A 132 4.48 -2.50 -8.10
N ALA A 133 4.91 -3.46 -7.29
CA ALA A 133 4.85 -3.43 -5.85
C ALA A 133 6.17 -3.94 -5.25
N ALA A 134 6.78 -3.13 -4.39
CA ALA A 134 7.95 -3.52 -3.61
C ALA A 134 7.67 -3.41 -2.12
N GLN A 135 8.23 -4.34 -1.34
CA GLN A 135 8.27 -4.24 0.11
C GLN A 135 9.68 -3.96 0.60
N TYR A 136 9.78 -3.18 1.68
CA TYR A 136 11.04 -2.85 2.32
C TYR A 136 10.92 -3.07 3.82
N PHE A 137 11.89 -3.77 4.42
CA PHE A 137 11.96 -3.96 5.87
C PHE A 137 12.91 -2.94 6.53
N TYR A 138 12.45 -2.25 7.57
CA TYR A 138 13.28 -1.32 8.33
C TYR A 138 14.43 -2.05 9.04
N ARG A 139 15.63 -1.48 8.97
CA ARG A 139 16.83 -2.04 9.61
C ARG A 139 16.78 -2.01 11.13
N HIS A 140 16.16 -0.97 11.66
CA HIS A 140 16.08 -0.73 13.09
C HIS A 140 14.62 -0.72 13.52
N THR A 141 14.31 -1.53 14.53
CA THR A 141 13.00 -1.64 15.18
C THR A 141 13.24 -1.89 16.65
N CYS A 142 12.35 -1.43 17.52
CA CYS A 142 12.52 -1.62 18.96
C CYS A 142 11.20 -1.91 19.69
N SER A 143 11.29 -2.27 20.98
CA SER A 143 10.16 -2.75 21.78
C SER A 143 9.45 -3.94 21.08
N GLY A 144 8.12 -4.03 21.18
CA GLY A 144 7.32 -5.05 20.51
C GLY A 144 7.49 -5.10 18.98
N HIS A 145 7.98 -4.03 18.35
CA HIS A 145 8.24 -4.01 16.91
C HIS A 145 9.47 -4.83 16.51
N THR A 146 10.30 -5.27 17.47
CA THR A 146 11.34 -6.28 17.21
C THR A 146 10.74 -7.57 16.65
N PHE A 147 9.49 -7.91 16.98
CA PHE A 147 8.80 -9.10 16.48
C PHE A 147 8.03 -8.90 15.17
N VAL A 148 7.91 -7.66 14.71
CA VAL A 148 7.10 -7.24 13.57
C VAL A 148 8.00 -6.98 12.37
N ARG A 149 7.62 -7.47 11.19
CA ARG A 149 8.28 -7.14 9.91
C ARG A 149 7.91 -5.72 9.45
N SER A 150 8.24 -4.73 10.28
CA SER A 150 7.97 -3.31 10.03
C SER A 150 8.75 -2.79 8.83
N GLY A 151 8.17 -1.83 8.13
CA GLY A 151 8.67 -1.42 6.85
C GLY A 151 7.73 -0.47 6.13
N PHE A 152 7.91 -0.39 4.81
CA PHE A 152 6.98 0.30 3.93
C PHE A 152 6.71 -0.53 2.68
N ILE A 153 5.59 -0.22 2.03
CA ILE A 153 5.23 -0.70 0.71
C ILE A 153 5.40 0.45 -0.27
N TYR A 154 6.07 0.21 -1.38
CA TYR A 154 6.06 1.07 -2.56
C TYR A 154 5.16 0.46 -3.63
N ALA A 155 4.25 1.25 -4.20
CA ALA A 155 3.39 0.85 -5.29
C ALA A 155 3.45 1.87 -6.43
N ARG A 156 3.64 1.38 -7.67
CA ARG A 156 3.43 2.17 -8.89
C ARG A 156 2.07 1.84 -9.47
N ILE A 157 1.24 2.86 -9.65
CA ILE A 157 -0.16 2.74 -10.06
C ILE A 157 -0.37 3.49 -11.37
N LEU A 158 -1.11 2.90 -12.31
CA LEU A 158 -1.56 3.59 -13.53
C LEU A 158 -2.88 4.31 -13.24
N TYR A 159 -2.81 5.62 -12.95
CA TYR A 159 -3.95 6.41 -12.48
C TYR A 159 -4.73 7.07 -13.61
N GLY A 160 -6.06 7.09 -13.46
CA GLY A 160 -6.95 7.80 -14.36
C GLY A 160 -7.10 7.12 -15.72
N LYS A 161 -7.87 7.74 -16.60
CA LYS A 161 -8.16 7.20 -17.95
C LYS A 161 -6.96 7.24 -18.91
N HIS A 162 -5.92 7.98 -18.55
CA HIS A 162 -4.71 8.15 -19.36
C HIS A 162 -3.53 7.31 -18.85
N ASP A 163 -3.77 6.39 -17.90
CA ASP A 163 -2.74 5.51 -17.32
C ASP A 163 -1.51 6.28 -16.82
N ILE A 164 -1.73 7.40 -16.10
CA ILE A 164 -0.65 8.24 -15.60
C ILE A 164 0.07 7.49 -14.47
N PRO A 165 1.39 7.22 -14.58
CA PRO A 165 2.10 6.52 -13.53
C PRO A 165 2.26 7.41 -12.30
N ILE A 166 1.74 6.95 -11.16
CA ILE A 166 1.91 7.58 -9.86
C ILE A 166 2.59 6.60 -8.89
N HIS A 167 3.19 7.16 -7.84
CA HIS A 167 4.03 6.44 -6.90
C HIS A 167 3.53 6.65 -5.48
N ILE A 168 3.16 5.57 -4.80
CA ILE A 168 2.60 5.60 -3.45
C ILE A 168 3.52 4.84 -2.51
N ILE A 169 3.81 5.42 -1.35
CA ILE A 169 4.50 4.75 -0.26
C ILE A 169 3.56 4.69 0.94
N GLY A 170 3.20 3.47 1.35
CA GLY A 170 2.45 3.20 2.58
C GLY A 170 3.40 2.74 3.68
N THR A 171 3.35 3.35 4.87
CA THR A 171 4.22 3.00 6.00
C THR A 171 3.49 3.09 7.34
N HIS A 172 4.07 2.47 8.37
CA HIS A 172 3.71 2.60 9.78
C HIS A 172 5.01 2.59 10.60
N LEU A 173 5.39 3.77 11.09
CA LEU A 173 6.66 4.01 11.76
C LEU A 173 6.65 3.51 13.22
N GLN A 174 7.84 3.49 13.84
CA GLN A 174 8.00 3.14 15.25
C GLN A 174 7.08 4.03 16.12
N PRO A 175 6.25 3.44 17.00
CA PRO A 175 5.43 4.20 17.94
C PRO A 175 6.31 4.87 19.00
N SER A 176 5.75 5.83 19.74
CA SER A 176 6.45 6.56 20.80
C SER A 176 6.79 5.72 22.04
N ASP A 177 6.58 4.41 22.02
CA ASP A 177 7.08 3.52 23.06
C ASP A 177 8.58 3.29 22.83
N HIS A 178 9.38 3.88 23.73
CA HIS A 178 10.83 3.80 23.71
C HIS A 178 11.37 2.71 24.66
N SER A 179 10.50 1.92 25.29
CA SER A 179 10.95 0.87 26.21
C SER A 179 11.79 -0.17 25.45
N GLY A 180 13.03 -0.37 25.89
CA GLY A 180 13.98 -1.25 25.19
C GLY A 180 14.50 -0.70 23.85
N CYS A 181 14.22 0.55 23.49
CA CYS A 181 14.84 1.23 22.35
C CYS A 181 16.20 1.80 22.76
N TYR A 182 17.26 1.02 22.55
CA TYR A 182 18.61 1.55 22.57
C TYR A 182 18.88 2.12 21.18
N LEU A 183 18.81 3.44 21.01
CA LEU A 183 19.47 4.06 19.87
C LEU A 183 20.96 3.78 20.07
N SER A 184 21.53 2.88 19.28
CA SER A 184 22.98 2.90 19.09
C SER A 184 23.27 4.25 18.45
N SER A 185 23.90 5.13 19.22
CA SER A 185 24.58 6.28 18.63
C SER A 185 25.57 5.72 17.61
N GLU A 186 25.52 6.30 16.40
CA GLU A 186 26.49 6.17 15.29
C GLU A 186 26.18 5.10 14.25
N GLU A 187 25.81 5.56 13.04
CA GLU A 187 26.71 5.54 11.88
C GLU A 187 26.38 6.78 11.02
N GLU A 188 27.32 7.73 10.98
CA GLU A 188 27.39 8.87 10.05
C GLU A 188 27.93 8.40 8.69
#